data_AF-A0A8G1H5A6-F1
#
_entry.id   AF-A0A8G1H5A6-F1
#
_cell.length_a   1.000
_cell.length_b   1.000
_cell.length_c   1.000
_cell.angle_alpha   90.00
_cell.angle_beta   90.00
_cell.angle_gamma   90.00
#
_symmetry.space_group_name_H-M   'P 1'
#
loop_
_entity.id
_entity.type
_entity.pdbx_description
1 polymer ?
#
loop_
_entity_poly.entity_id
_entity_poly.type
_entity_poly.pdbx_seq_one_letter_code
_entity_poly.pdbx_strand_id
1 'polypeptide(L)' 'MRSREEIEQRINELEKRYDENDPPSSPVADELEIELLRAMAELEWVIEEREAPEELPSE' A
#
# COMPACT_ATOMS: atom_id res chain seq x y z
N MET A 1 19.82 -6.72 -24.46
CA MET A 1 19.32 -5.67 -23.53
C MET A 1 18.35 -4.81 -24.32
N ARG A 2 17.21 -4.46 -23.73
CA ARG A 2 16.25 -3.55 -24.38
C ARG A 2 16.80 -2.12 -24.40
N SER A 3 16.44 -1.34 -25.40
CA SER A 3 16.74 0.09 -25.48
C SER A 3 15.90 0.89 -24.46
N ARG A 4 16.28 2.14 -24.22
CA ARG A 4 15.53 3.05 -23.34
C ARG A 4 14.10 3.26 -23.83
N GLU A 5 13.92 3.49 -25.14
CA GLU A 5 12.61 3.70 -25.77
C GLU A 5 11.72 2.46 -25.66
N GLU A 6 12.30 1.25 -25.82
CA GLU A 6 11.57 -0.01 -25.63
C GLU A 6 11.10 -0.22 -24.18
N ILE A 7 11.86 0.29 -23.20
CA ILE A 7 11.48 0.23 -21.77
C ILE A 7 10.38 1.24 -21.47
N GLU A 8 10.49 2.48 -21.98
CA GLU A 8 9.47 3.52 -21.78
C GLU A 8 8.13 3.15 -22.41
N GLN A 9 8.12 2.60 -23.64
CA GLN A 9 6.90 2.09 -24.26
C GLN A 9 6.26 0.98 -23.43
N ARG A 10 7.08 0.06 -22.90
CA ARG A 10 6.57 -1.04 -22.06
C ARG A 10 5.99 -0.53 -20.74
N ILE A 11 6.57 0.51 -20.13
CA ILE A 11 6.02 1.11 -18.91
C ILE A 11 4.67 1.77 -19.21
N ASN A 12 4.57 2.57 -20.27
CA ASN A 12 3.32 3.22 -20.66
C ASN A 12 2.20 2.20 -20.95
N GLU A 13 2.53 1.08 -21.60
CA GLU A 13 1.56 -0.01 -21.83
C GLU A 13 1.11 -0.69 -20.54
N LEU A 14 1.98 -0.79 -19.54
CA LEU A 14 1.65 -1.37 -18.25
C LEU A 14 0.79 -0.43 -17.41
N GLU A 15 1.13 0.87 -17.39
CA GLU A 15 0.33 1.91 -16.73
C GLU A 15 -1.08 1.98 -17.32
N LYS A 16 -1.21 2.02 -18.65
CA LYS A 16 -2.52 2.01 -19.31
C LYS A 16 -3.36 0.78 -18.95
N ARG A 17 -2.73 -0.41 -18.87
CA ARG A 17 -3.43 -1.63 -18.45
C ARG A 17 -3.81 -1.61 -16.99
N TYR A 18 -2.96 -1.03 -16.14
CA TYR A 18 -3.29 -0.83 -14.73
C TYR A 18 -4.51 0.09 -14.59
N ASP A 19 -4.48 1.26 -15.24
CA ASP A 19 -5.58 2.22 -15.24
C ASP A 19 -6.88 1.66 -15.83
N GLU A 20 -6.81 0.82 -16.87
CA GLU A 20 -7.99 0.17 -17.46
C GLU A 20 -8.64 -0.87 -16.54
N ASN A 21 -7.86 -1.45 -15.62
CA ASN A 21 -8.34 -2.44 -14.64
C ASN A 21 -8.53 -1.84 -13.25
N ASP A 22 -8.16 -0.58 -13.07
CA ASP A 22 -8.49 0.18 -11.87
C ASP A 22 -10.00 0.46 -11.92
N PRO A 23 -10.82 -0.14 -11.04
CA PRO A 23 -12.23 0.19 -10.99
C PRO A 23 -12.36 1.70 -10.77
N PRO A 24 -13.36 2.38 -11.37
CA PRO A 24 -13.56 3.79 -11.08
C PRO A 24 -13.66 3.95 -9.57
N SER A 25 -12.73 4.70 -9.00
CA SER A 25 -12.78 5.13 -7.61
C SER A 25 -14.15 5.78 -7.42
N SER A 26 -15.02 5.06 -6.72
CA SER A 26 -16.26 5.62 -6.24
C SER A 26 -15.94 6.21 -4.87
N PRO A 27 -16.62 7.28 -4.44
CA PRO A 27 -16.41 7.81 -3.09
C PRO A 27 -16.52 6.73 -2.00
N VAL A 28 -17.37 5.73 -2.22
CA VAL A 28 -17.51 4.55 -1.34
C VAL A 28 -16.27 3.64 -1.37
N ALA A 29 -15.65 3.45 -2.54
CA ALA A 29 -14.41 2.69 -2.66
C ALA A 29 -13.25 3.39 -1.95
N ASP A 30 -13.15 4.72 -2.07
CA ASP A 30 -12.15 5.53 -1.38
C ASP A 30 -12.35 5.49 0.14
N GLU A 31 -13.61 5.61 0.61
CA GLU A 31 -13.95 5.49 2.03
C GLU A 31 -13.58 4.11 2.59
N LEU A 32 -13.86 3.03 1.85
CA LEU A 32 -13.50 1.66 2.23
C LEU A 32 -11.98 1.46 2.24
N GLU A 33 -11.24 2.03 1.28
CA GLU A 33 -9.78 2.00 1.27
C GLU A 33 -9.20 2.71 2.50
N ILE A 34 -9.73 3.88 2.85
CA ILE A 34 -9.31 4.62 4.05
C ILE A 34 -9.59 3.82 5.33
N GLU A 35 -10.75 3.20 5.45
CA GLU A 35 -11.10 2.35 6.59
C GLU A 35 -10.17 1.13 6.68
N LEU A 36 -9.87 0.51 5.55
CA LEU A 36 -8.95 -0.63 5.48
C LEU A 36 -7.53 -0.23 5.90
N LEU A 37 -7.00 0.88 5.38
CA LEU A 37 -5.67 1.39 5.74
C LEU A 37 -5.59 1.74 7.23
N ARG A 38 -6.66 2.30 7.81
CA ARG A 38 -6.72 2.58 9.25
C ARG A 38 -6.69 1.30 10.09
N ALA A 39 -7.44 0.27 9.68
CA ALA A 39 -7.45 -1.02 10.36
C ALA A 39 -6.09 -1.72 10.29
N MET A 40 -5.38 -1.60 9.15
CA MET A 40 -4.01 -2.11 9.00
C MET A 40 -3.04 -1.40 9.95
N ALA A 41 -3.08 -0.06 10.01
CA ALA A 41 -2.24 0.71 10.92
C ALA A 41 -2.52 0.41 12.40
N GLU A 42 -3.78 0.21 12.79
CA GLU A 42 -4.14 -0.21 14.14
C GLU A 42 -3.59 -1.60 14.48
N LEU A 43 -3.67 -2.54 13.54
CA LEU A 43 -3.12 -3.88 13.71
C LEU A 43 -1.60 -3.85 13.87
N GLU A 44 -0.91 -3.05 13.06
CA GLU A 44 0.54 -2.84 13.17
C GLU A 44 0.91 -2.30 14.56
N TRP A 45 0.19 -1.29 15.04
CA TRP A 45 0.40 -0.75 16.39
C TRP A 45 0.19 -1.78 17.49
N VAL A 46 -0.89 -2.57 17.43
CA VAL A 46 -1.16 -3.65 18.41
C VAL A 46 -0.06 -4.73 18.40
N ILE A 47 0.47 -5.06 17.22
CA ILE A 47 1.58 -6.02 17.11
C ILE A 47 2.84 -5.44 17.72
N GLU A 48 3.19 -4.20 17.39
CA GLU A 48 4.33 -3.49 17.97
C GLU A 48 4.25 -3.38 19.49
N GLU A 49 3.08 -3.07 20.06
CA GLU A 49 2.88 -3.03 21.52
C GLU A 49 3.12 -4.39 22.19
N ARG A 50 2.78 -5.49 21.52
CA ARG A 50 2.98 -6.85 22.04
C ARG A 50 4.40 -7.35 21.88
N GLU A 51 5.09 -6.87 20.85
CA GLU A 51 6.48 -7.24 20.52
C GLU A 51 7.51 -6.29 21.16
N ALA A 52 7.08 -5.15 21.68
CA ALA A 52 7.92 -4.26 22.45
C ALA A 52 8.46 -5.02 23.68
N PRO A 53 9.78 -5.22 23.81
CA PRO A 53 10.35 -5.80 25.01
C PRO A 53 10.00 -4.84 26.16
N GLU A 54 9.30 -5.37 27.15
CA GLU A 54 8.99 -4.66 28.40
C GLU A 54 10.33 -4.14 28.95
N GLU A 55 10.62 -2.84 28.75
CA GLU A 55 11.80 -2.22 29.32
C GLU A 55 11.62 -2.24 30.84
N LEU A 56 12.11 -3.30 31.46
CA LEU A 56 12.12 -3.44 32.91
C LEU A 56 12.83 -2.21 33.48
N PRO A 57 12.22 -1.50 34.45
CA PRO A 57 12.86 -0.34 35.05
C PRO A 57 14.18 -0.80 35.66
N SER A 58 15.26 -0.16 35.25
CA SER A 58 16.59 -0.40 35.80
C SER A 58 16.66 0.24 37.18
N GLU A 59 16.52 -0.57 38.23
CA GLU A 59 16.90 -0.22 39.61
C GLU A 59 18.41 -0.39 39.85
#